data_AF-A0A7S2KEB5-F1
#
_entry.id   AF-A0A7S2KEB5-F1
#
_cell.length_a   1.000
_cell.length_b   1.000
_cell.length_c   1.000
_cell.angle_alpha   90.00
_cell.angle_beta   90.00
_cell.angle_gamma   90.00
#
_symmetry.space_group_name_H-M   'P 1'
#
loop_
_entity.id
_entity.type
_entity.pdbx_description
1 polymer ?
#
loop_
_entity_poly.entity_id
_entity_poly.type
_entity_poly.pdbx_seq_one_letter_code
_entity_poly.pdbx_strand_id
1 'polypeptide(L)'
;AIAELNMKAGKMALDGCDHKTAYSYLGVALSLLPNDHWSSHYDLSLRLYFLKSSAANSICQYYEAELFLRMTLEKARCLDDQLPSYLLLSQILQAQGNVNDVYDSCSTVLTELGESIPVTYTLSESSEMLEETLKMYE
;
A
#
# COMPACT_ATOMS: atom_id res chain seq x y z
N ALA A 1 -23.49 -5.49 2.59
CA ALA A 1 -24.09 -5.15 3.91
C ALA A 1 -23.21 -5.56 5.11
N ILE A 2 -23.15 -6.83 5.55
CA ILE A 2 -22.40 -7.20 6.77
C ILE A 2 -20.88 -7.02 6.61
N ALA A 3 -20.33 -7.39 5.45
CA ALA A 3 -18.91 -7.17 5.13
C ALA A 3 -18.54 -5.67 5.20
N GLU A 4 -19.36 -4.79 4.62
CA GLU A 4 -19.14 -3.34 4.69
C GLU A 4 -19.24 -2.77 6.10
N LEU A 5 -20.15 -3.28 6.94
CA LEU A 5 -20.25 -2.87 8.34
C LEU A 5 -18.97 -3.23 9.10
N ASN A 6 -18.46 -4.46 8.90
CA ASN A 6 -17.18 -4.87 9.49
C ASN A 6 -16.00 -4.07 8.92
N MET A 7 -16.01 -3.72 7.63
CA MET A 7 -15.01 -2.84 7.04
C MET A 7 -15.02 -1.46 7.73
N LYS A 8 -16.20 -0.86 7.91
CA LYS A 8 -16.34 0.46 8.57
C LYS A 8 -15.86 0.41 10.01
N ALA A 9 -16.29 -0.60 10.78
CA ALA A 9 -15.86 -0.80 12.16
C ALA A 9 -14.34 -1.03 12.25
N GLY A 10 -13.80 -1.87 11.36
CA GLY A 10 -12.37 -2.13 11.24
C GLY A 10 -11.56 -0.88 10.90
N LYS A 11 -12.06 -0.05 9.99
CA LYS A 11 -11.44 1.25 9.68
C LYS A 11 -11.48 2.21 10.87
N MET A 12 -12.61 2.32 11.57
CA MET A 12 -12.69 3.17 12.76
C MET A 12 -11.72 2.72 13.86
N ALA A 13 -11.58 1.41 14.07
CA ALA A 13 -10.61 0.86 15.01
C ALA A 13 -9.17 1.17 14.56
N LEU A 14 -8.87 1.08 13.25
CA LEU A 14 -7.56 1.41 12.69
C LEU A 14 -7.21 2.88 12.90
N ASP A 15 -8.15 3.78 12.58
CA ASP A 15 -8.00 5.23 12.75
C ASP A 15 -7.87 5.61 14.24
N GLY A 16 -8.43 4.80 15.15
CA GLY A 16 -8.30 4.92 16.61
C GLY A 16 -7.10 4.20 17.22
N CYS A 17 -6.16 3.68 16.40
CA CYS A 17 -4.98 2.93 16.82
C CYS A 17 -5.26 1.60 17.56
N ASP A 18 -6.48 1.08 17.52
CA ASP A 18 -6.79 -0.28 17.97
C ASP A 18 -6.59 -1.28 16.83
N HIS A 19 -5.32 -1.50 16.50
CA HIS A 19 -4.91 -2.29 15.34
C HIS A 19 -5.30 -3.77 15.43
N LYS A 20 -5.39 -4.33 16.65
CA LYS A 20 -5.83 -5.72 16.86
C LYS A 20 -7.32 -5.88 16.57
N THR A 21 -8.16 -4.96 17.06
CA THR A 21 -9.60 -4.96 16.76
C THR A 21 -9.83 -4.69 15.27
N ALA A 22 -9.11 -3.74 14.68
CA ALA A 22 -9.14 -3.48 13.25
C ALA A 22 -8.85 -4.74 12.44
N TYR A 23 -7.73 -5.41 12.75
CA TYR A 23 -7.33 -6.64 12.10
C TYR A 23 -8.42 -7.72 12.20
N SER A 24 -9.07 -7.87 13.37
CA SER A 24 -10.16 -8.81 13.58
C SER A 24 -11.38 -8.52 12.71
N TYR A 25 -11.94 -7.31 12.78
CA TYR A 25 -13.12 -6.94 11.99
C TYR A 25 -12.87 -6.99 10.49
N LEU A 26 -11.69 -6.56 10.03
CA LEU A 26 -11.32 -6.64 8.62
C LEU A 26 -11.18 -8.09 8.15
N GLY A 27 -10.72 -9.00 9.02
CA GLY A 27 -10.68 -10.43 8.74
C GLY A 27 -12.08 -11.03 8.57
N VAL A 28 -13.03 -10.64 9.43
CA VAL A 28 -14.44 -11.04 9.29
C VAL A 28 -15.07 -10.46 8.03
N ALA A 29 -14.77 -9.22 7.68
CA ALA A 29 -15.27 -8.62 6.44
C ALA A 29 -14.79 -9.39 5.20
N LEU A 30 -13.52 -9.77 5.17
CA LEU A 30 -12.92 -10.56 4.09
C LEU A 30 -13.54 -11.96 3.98
N SER A 31 -13.79 -12.65 5.09
CA SER A 31 -14.38 -13.99 5.07
C SER A 31 -15.83 -14.04 4.59
N LEU A 32 -16.50 -12.89 4.54
CA LEU A 32 -17.87 -12.73 4.06
C LEU A 32 -17.95 -12.40 2.56
N LEU A 33 -16.82 -12.14 1.90
CA LEU A 33 -16.80 -11.86 0.47
C LEU A 33 -17.05 -13.15 -0.35
N PRO A 34 -17.80 -13.07 -1.46
CA PRO A 34 -17.99 -14.21 -2.36
C PRO A 34 -16.69 -14.55 -3.09
N ASN A 35 -16.54 -15.78 -3.59
CA ASN A 35 -15.30 -16.21 -4.28
C ASN A 35 -14.91 -15.34 -5.49
N ASP A 36 -15.87 -14.68 -6.13
CA ASP A 36 -15.67 -13.80 -7.29
C ASP A 36 -15.52 -12.33 -6.91
N HIS A 37 -15.27 -12.00 -5.64
CA HIS A 37 -15.33 -10.63 -5.12
C HIS A 37 -14.42 -9.62 -5.86
N TRP A 38 -13.29 -10.04 -6.41
CA TRP A 38 -12.43 -9.16 -7.22
C TRP A 38 -13.10 -8.69 -8.53
N SER A 39 -14.02 -9.47 -9.09
CA SER A 39 -14.82 -9.04 -10.23
C SER A 39 -16.13 -8.39 -9.79
N SER A 40 -16.85 -9.00 -8.83
CA SER A 40 -18.19 -8.59 -8.43
C SER A 40 -18.24 -7.44 -7.42
N HIS A 41 -17.20 -7.27 -6.60
CA HIS A 41 -17.11 -6.30 -5.48
C HIS A 41 -15.72 -5.67 -5.40
N TYR A 42 -15.20 -5.23 -6.55
CA TYR A 42 -13.82 -4.77 -6.70
C TYR A 42 -13.42 -3.70 -5.68
N ASP A 43 -14.15 -2.59 -5.58
CA ASP A 43 -13.80 -1.46 -4.70
C ASP A 43 -13.75 -1.87 -3.22
N LEU A 44 -14.69 -2.74 -2.81
CA LEU A 44 -14.74 -3.26 -1.44
C LEU A 44 -13.54 -4.18 -1.18
N SER A 45 -13.19 -5.02 -2.16
CA SER A 45 -12.04 -5.93 -2.09
C SER A 45 -10.74 -5.15 -1.98
N LEU A 46 -10.50 -4.22 -2.90
CA LEU A 46 -9.32 -3.36 -2.93
C LEU A 46 -9.12 -2.68 -1.56
N ARG A 47 -10.18 -2.07 -1.03
CA ARG A 47 -10.13 -1.37 0.26
C ARG A 47 -9.93 -2.30 1.44
N LEU A 48 -10.57 -3.47 1.46
CA LEU A 48 -10.43 -4.42 2.56
C LEU A 48 -9.03 -5.02 2.64
N TYR A 49 -8.47 -5.40 1.50
CA TYR A 49 -7.11 -5.93 1.44
C TYR A 49 -6.08 -4.89 1.88
N PHE A 50 -6.20 -3.64 1.42
CA PHE A 50 -5.33 -2.56 1.87
C PHE A 50 -5.46 -2.32 3.39
N LEU A 51 -6.68 -2.11 3.91
CA LEU A 51 -6.87 -1.88 5.35
C LEU A 51 -6.40 -3.05 6.21
N LYS A 52 -6.63 -4.29 5.76
CA LYS A 52 -6.18 -5.50 6.46
C LYS A 52 -4.65 -5.57 6.51
N SER A 53 -3.98 -5.23 5.41
CA SER A 53 -2.52 -5.16 5.36
C SER A 53 -1.96 -4.07 6.28
N SER A 54 -2.58 -2.89 6.33
CA SER A 54 -2.20 -1.82 7.26
C SER A 54 -2.34 -2.26 8.71
N ALA A 55 -3.48 -2.88 9.06
CA ALA A 55 -3.70 -3.39 10.41
C ALA A 55 -2.69 -4.48 10.79
N ALA A 56 -2.41 -5.42 9.87
CA ALA A 56 -1.42 -6.48 10.06
C ALA A 56 -0.01 -5.92 10.27
N ASN A 57 0.39 -4.93 9.47
CA ASN A 57 1.67 -4.25 9.63
C ASN A 57 1.80 -3.59 11.02
N SER A 58 0.77 -2.87 11.46
CA SER A 58 0.76 -2.20 12.77
C SER A 58 0.85 -3.15 13.98
N ILE A 59 0.56 -4.44 13.79
CA ILE A 59 0.72 -5.48 14.83
C ILE A 59 1.89 -6.43 14.55
N CYS A 60 2.83 -6.02 13.69
CA CYS A 60 4.04 -6.75 13.31
C CYS A 60 3.79 -8.09 12.58
N GLN A 61 2.62 -8.27 11.97
CA GLN A 61 2.30 -9.44 11.13
C GLN A 61 2.77 -9.20 9.68
N TYR A 62 4.07 -9.00 9.51
CA TYR A 62 4.64 -8.52 8.23
C TYR A 62 4.40 -9.47 7.05
N TYR A 63 4.53 -10.79 7.27
CA TYR A 63 4.30 -11.78 6.23
C TYR A 63 2.87 -11.72 5.67
N GLU A 64 1.88 -11.60 6.55
CA GLU A 64 0.48 -11.47 6.10
C GLU A 64 0.22 -10.13 5.44
N ALA A 65 0.78 -9.04 5.98
CA ALA A 65 0.66 -7.72 5.38
C ALA A 65 1.18 -7.72 3.94
N GLU A 66 2.37 -8.29 3.71
CA GLU A 66 2.96 -8.46 2.39
C GLU A 66 2.09 -9.33 1.47
N LEU A 67 1.56 -10.45 1.97
CA LEU A 67 0.68 -11.33 1.19
C LEU A 67 -0.56 -10.58 0.67
N PHE A 68 -1.22 -9.82 1.55
CA PHE A 68 -2.40 -9.04 1.15
C PHE A 68 -2.03 -7.91 0.17
N LEU A 69 -0.89 -7.27 0.34
CA LEU A 69 -0.41 -6.22 -0.55
C LEU A 69 -0.08 -6.75 -1.94
N ARG A 70 0.66 -7.86 -2.03
CA ARG A 70 0.99 -8.48 -3.32
C ARG A 70 -0.26 -8.93 -4.08
N MET A 71 -1.26 -9.45 -3.37
CA MET A 71 -2.54 -9.78 -3.99
C MET A 71 -3.30 -8.55 -4.47
N THR A 72 -3.21 -7.43 -3.73
CA THR A 72 -3.79 -6.15 -4.17
C THR A 72 -3.10 -5.67 -5.45
N LEU A 73 -1.77 -5.71 -5.50
CA LEU A 73 -0.98 -5.34 -6.68
C LEU A 73 -1.30 -6.21 -7.89
N GLU A 74 -1.51 -7.52 -7.71
CA GLU A 74 -1.89 -8.45 -8.78
C GLU A 74 -3.30 -8.18 -9.33
N LYS A 75 -4.24 -7.78 -8.48
CA LYS A 75 -5.66 -7.65 -8.83
C LYS A 75 -6.09 -6.24 -9.19
N ALA A 76 -5.27 -5.24 -8.88
CA ALA A 76 -5.54 -3.86 -9.20
C ALA A 76 -5.71 -3.64 -10.71
N ARG A 77 -6.61 -2.74 -11.08
CA ARG A 77 -7.01 -2.47 -12.47
C ARG A 77 -6.24 -1.32 -13.11
N CYS A 78 -5.63 -0.47 -12.29
CA CYS A 78 -4.81 0.65 -12.72
C CYS A 78 -3.72 0.95 -11.68
N LEU A 79 -2.79 1.81 -12.06
CA LEU A 79 -1.67 2.21 -11.20
C LEU A 79 -2.13 2.94 -9.94
N ASP A 80 -3.15 3.79 -10.04
CA ASP A 80 -3.70 4.52 -8.87
C ASP A 80 -4.18 3.56 -7.77
N ASP A 81 -4.75 2.42 -8.15
CA ASP A 81 -5.18 1.37 -7.22
C ASP A 81 -3.99 0.65 -6.57
N GLN A 82 -2.84 0.60 -7.25
CA GLN A 82 -1.61 -0.06 -6.80
C GLN A 82 -0.75 0.85 -5.90
N LEU A 83 -0.78 2.17 -6.11
CA LEU A 83 0.10 3.12 -5.44
C LEU A 83 0.10 3.01 -3.91
N PRO A 84 -1.06 2.93 -3.21
CA PRO A 84 -1.06 2.77 -1.77
C PRO A 84 -0.39 1.47 -1.32
N SER A 85 -0.59 0.39 -2.08
CA SER A 85 -0.01 -0.91 -1.76
C SER A 85 1.49 -0.97 -1.99
N TYR A 86 1.99 -0.36 -3.06
CA TYR A 86 3.43 -0.20 -3.27
C TYR A 86 4.07 0.59 -2.13
N LEU A 87 3.50 1.73 -1.75
CA LEU A 87 4.04 2.56 -0.68
C LEU A 87 4.14 1.80 0.64
N LEU A 88 3.07 1.11 1.04
CA LEU A 88 3.08 0.33 2.29
C LEU A 88 4.05 -0.85 2.23
N LEU A 89 4.11 -1.55 1.09
CA LEU A 89 5.05 -2.66 0.90
C LEU A 89 6.50 -2.19 1.02
N SER A 90 6.84 -1.05 0.41
CA SER A 90 8.16 -0.43 0.51
C SER A 90 8.54 -0.09 1.95
N GLN A 91 7.59 0.43 2.76
CA GLN A 91 7.81 0.71 4.18
C GLN A 91 8.08 -0.57 4.99
N ILE A 92 7.33 -1.64 4.72
CA ILE A 92 7.52 -2.94 5.38
C ILE A 92 8.90 -3.51 5.06
N LEU A 93 9.26 -3.55 3.77
CA LEU A 93 10.55 -4.10 3.32
C LEU A 93 11.73 -3.28 3.86
N GLN A 94 11.61 -1.95 3.91
CA GLN A 94 12.60 -1.08 4.53
C GLN A 94 12.78 -1.39 6.03
N ALA A 95 11.68 -1.55 6.77
CA ALA A 95 11.72 -1.93 8.18
C ALA A 95 12.37 -3.32 8.42
N GLN A 96 12.28 -4.21 7.43
CA GLN A 96 12.91 -5.54 7.45
C GLN A 96 14.36 -5.56 6.95
N GLY A 97 14.90 -4.42 6.49
CA GLY A 97 16.26 -4.32 5.96
C GLY A 97 16.43 -4.84 4.53
N ASN A 98 15.34 -5.11 3.81
CA ASN A 98 15.38 -5.51 2.40
C ASN A 98 15.33 -4.29 1.47
N VAL A 99 16.38 -3.47 1.52
CA VAL A 99 16.40 -2.11 0.90
C VAL A 99 16.55 -2.15 -0.62
N ASN A 100 17.16 -3.21 -1.18
CA ASN A 100 17.42 -3.29 -2.62
C ASN A 100 16.13 -3.54 -3.43
N ASP A 101 15.24 -4.40 -2.94
CA ASP A 101 13.96 -4.70 -3.62
C ASP A 101 13.02 -3.48 -3.67
N VAL A 102 13.16 -2.56 -2.71
CA VAL A 102 12.33 -1.35 -2.60
C VAL A 102 12.69 -0.34 -3.69
N TYR A 103 13.99 -0.14 -3.95
CA TYR A 103 14.45 0.85 -4.93
C TYR A 103 13.98 0.48 -6.33
N ASP A 104 14.18 -0.78 -6.74
CA ASP A 104 13.78 -1.26 -8.06
C ASP A 104 12.26 -1.20 -8.25
N SER A 105 11.49 -1.54 -7.21
CA SER A 105 10.03 -1.46 -7.23
C SER A 105 9.53 -0.01 -7.36
N CYS A 106 10.07 0.92 -6.57
CA CYS A 106 9.69 2.34 -6.64
C CYS A 106 10.11 2.98 -7.97
N SER A 107 11.30 2.66 -8.49
CA SER A 107 11.79 3.17 -9.77
C SER A 107 10.91 2.71 -10.94
N THR A 108 10.44 1.45 -10.91
CA THR A 108 9.50 0.90 -11.89
C THR A 108 8.17 1.68 -11.86
N VAL A 109 7.58 1.85 -10.68
CA VAL A 109 6.31 2.58 -10.50
C VAL A 109 6.41 4.03 -10.97
N LEU A 110 7.51 4.71 -10.66
CA LEU A 110 7.73 6.09 -11.12
C LEU A 110 7.87 6.17 -12.63
N THR A 111 8.56 5.20 -13.24
CA THR A 111 8.68 5.11 -14.70
C THR A 111 7.30 4.93 -15.35
N GLU A 112 6.40 4.13 -14.75
CA GLU A 112 5.02 3.98 -15.21
C GLU A 112 4.19 5.27 -15.06
N LEU A 113 4.52 6.13 -14.10
CA LEU A 113 3.95 7.48 -13.94
C LEU A 113 4.55 8.52 -14.91
N GLY A 114 5.54 8.14 -15.72
CA GLY A 114 6.27 9.04 -16.62
C GLY A 114 7.46 9.76 -15.98
N GLU A 115 7.80 9.43 -14.74
CA GLU A 115 8.92 10.00 -13.99
C GLU A 115 10.12 9.05 -14.05
N SER A 116 11.23 9.51 -14.62
CA SER A 116 12.48 8.74 -14.67
C SER A 116 13.39 9.15 -13.52
N ILE A 117 13.70 8.23 -12.61
CA ILE A 117 14.79 8.44 -11.65
C ILE A 117 16.12 8.01 -12.31
N PRO A 118 17.11 8.92 -12.42
CA PRO A 118 18.45 8.54 -12.84
C PRO A 118 19.09 7.61 -11.80
N VAL A 119 19.66 6.50 -12.25
CA VAL A 119 20.33 5.50 -11.37
C VAL A 119 21.56 6.08 -10.66
N THR A 120 22.12 7.16 -11.21
CA THR A 120 23.26 7.89 -10.66
C THR A 120 23.10 9.38 -10.91
N TYR A 121 23.47 10.18 -9.92
CA TYR A 121 23.55 11.63 -10.03
C TYR A 121 24.88 12.12 -9.46
N THR A 122 25.44 13.12 -10.10
CA THR A 122 26.56 13.91 -9.61
C THR A 122 26.09 14.88 -8.52
N LEU A 123 27.00 15.35 -7.67
CA LEU A 123 26.68 16.36 -6.64
C LEU A 123 26.10 17.66 -7.23
N SER A 124 26.47 17.97 -8.48
CA SER A 124 25.93 19.09 -9.25
C SER A 124 24.45 18.88 -9.55
N GLU A 125 24.11 17.75 -10.16
CA GLU A 125 22.73 17.38 -10.51
C GLU A 125 21.83 17.28 -9.27
N SER A 126 22.35 16.75 -8.15
CA SER A 126 21.59 16.71 -6.90
C SER A 126 21.28 18.10 -6.34
N SER A 127 22.17 19.07 -6.55
CA SER A 127 21.98 20.44 -6.07
C SER A 127 20.97 21.19 -6.94
N GLU A 128 21.03 21.00 -8.26
CA GLU A 128 20.06 21.55 -9.22
C GLU A 128 18.64 21.00 -8.97
N MET A 129 18.49 19.69 -8.79
CA MET A 129 17.20 19.07 -8.49
C MET A 129 16.59 19.61 -7.18
N LEU A 130 17.41 19.87 -6.17
CA LEU A 130 16.98 20.48 -4.90
C LEU A 130 16.48 21.92 -5.10
N GLU A 131 17.19 22.73 -5.88
CA GLU A 131 16.78 24.10 -6.20
C GLU A 131 15.47 24.15 -7.01
N GLU A 132 15.31 23.29 -8.01
CA GLU A 132 14.08 23.19 -8.79
C GLU A 132 12.90 22.79 -7.90
N THR A 133 13.10 21.79 -7.03
CA THR A 133 12.08 21.36 -6.08
C THR A 133 11.67 22.50 -5.14
N LEU A 134 12.64 23.26 -4.61
CA LEU A 134 12.38 24.41 -3.73
C LEU A 134 11.55 25.49 -4.43
N LYS A 135 11.86 25.80 -5.70
CA LYS A 135 11.10 26.79 -6.50
C LYS A 135 9.65 26.39 -6.77
N MET A 136 9.31 25.10 -6.79
CA MET A 136 7.92 24.67 -6.95
C MET A 136 7.05 25.01 -5.73
N TYR A 137 7.65 25.28 -4.57
CA TYR A 137 6.95 25.63 -3.33
C TYR A 137 6.98 27.13 -2.98
N GLU A 138 7.55 27.98 -3.85
CA GLU A 138 7.52 29.45 -3.77
C GLU A 138 6.33 30.04 -4.54
#